data_AF-A0A3C1DUL1-F1
#
_entry.id   AF-A0A3C1DUL1-F1
#
_cell.length_a   1.000
_cell.length_b   1.000
_cell.length_c   1.000
_cell.angle_alpha   90.00
_cell.angle_beta   90.00
_cell.angle_gamma   90.00
#
_symmetry.space_group_name_H-M   'P 1'
#
loop_
_entity.id
_entity.type
_entity.pdbx_description
1 polymer ?
#
loop_
_entity_poly.entity_id
_entity_poly.type
_entity_poly.pdbx_seq_one_letter_code
_entity_poly.pdbx_strand_id
1 'polypeptide(L)'
;SNNILKPSDGRPVTLPTQDMIIGLHHLTTLKSGVVGEGRAFSSVAEAILAFDQHSLDINAKVRIRLTDVVFPDDALPAGYEAGHPVLVETTLGRALFNETLPADYPYVEAVADKGQLSAIVNDLAERYPKVEVAAALDRIKDAGFHWATRSGVTVALSDILTPPTKREIIGGYEKQAAKVQTQFEKGLTTDAERRQELIEIWNKATAEVAKAMEDNMPEDNNINRMVTSGARGNWMQVRQIAGMRGLVSNPKGEIIPRPIISSYREGLSVAEYFIATHGARKGLADTALRTADSGYLTRRLVDVSQDVIIREDDCGTTKGLDLLVATVGADGVLVRDPNVENSLYARSLAEDAVDANGKVIAKAGDDVGDVLIQELIDNGITQAKVRSVLTCESAVGVCAACYGRSLATGKLVDIGEAVGIIAA
;
A
#
# COMPACT_ATOMS: atom_id res chain seq x y z
N SER A 1 -0.41 -0.52 22.66
CA SER A 1 -0.76 0.90 22.49
C SER A 1 0.41 1.78 22.10
N ASN A 2 1.61 1.71 22.71
CA ASN A 2 2.64 2.74 22.46
C ASN A 2 3.46 2.56 21.16
N ASN A 3 3.67 1.32 20.72
CA ASN A 3 4.47 0.96 19.54
C ASN A 3 3.56 0.73 18.33
N ILE A 4 2.89 1.79 17.88
CA ILE A 4 2.02 1.76 16.69
C ILE A 4 2.85 1.89 15.43
N LEU A 5 3.89 2.74 15.45
CA LEU A 5 4.75 3.07 14.31
C LEU A 5 6.03 2.21 14.29
N LYS A 6 6.55 1.98 13.10
CA LYS A 6 7.84 1.34 12.86
C LYS A 6 8.99 2.33 13.11
N PRO A 7 10.05 1.93 13.84
CA PRO A 7 11.27 2.72 13.95
C PRO A 7 12.01 2.95 12.61
N SER A 8 11.71 2.17 11.56
CA SER A 8 12.47 2.18 10.29
C SER A 8 11.96 3.16 9.23
N ASP A 9 10.65 3.40 9.17
CA ASP A 9 9.99 4.19 8.12
C ASP A 9 8.87 5.11 8.65
N GLY A 10 8.66 5.13 9.97
CA GLY A 10 7.59 5.90 10.64
C GLY A 10 6.18 5.38 10.37
N ARG A 11 6.01 4.32 9.55
CA ARG A 11 4.70 3.84 9.14
C ARG A 11 4.10 2.91 10.20
N PRO A 12 2.77 2.87 10.36
CA PRO A 12 2.11 1.96 11.28
C PRO A 12 2.49 0.48 11.04
N VAL A 13 2.88 -0.22 12.10
CA VAL A 13 2.99 -1.68 12.16
C VAL A 13 1.58 -2.28 12.23
N THR A 14 0.72 -1.70 13.06
CA THR A 14 -0.59 -2.23 13.43
C THR A 14 -1.68 -1.81 12.45
N LEU A 15 -1.47 -2.11 11.17
CA LEU A 15 -2.48 -1.92 10.13
C LEU A 15 -3.51 -3.07 10.14
N PRO A 16 -4.78 -2.81 9.76
CA PRO A 16 -5.72 -3.86 9.39
C PRO A 16 -5.11 -4.77 8.32
N THR A 17 -5.33 -6.08 8.43
CA THR A 17 -4.83 -7.07 7.47
C THR A 17 -5.87 -8.16 7.19
N GLN A 18 -5.77 -8.79 6.01
CA GLN A 18 -6.59 -9.94 5.60
C GLN A 18 -8.09 -9.70 5.86
N ASP A 19 -8.72 -10.52 6.70
CA ASP A 19 -10.15 -10.53 6.95
C ASP A 19 -10.70 -9.15 7.39
N MET A 20 -9.94 -8.38 8.19
CA MET A 20 -10.33 -7.02 8.57
C MET A 20 -10.54 -6.13 7.34
N ILE A 21 -9.63 -6.19 6.37
CA ILE A 21 -9.73 -5.44 5.11
C ILE A 21 -10.94 -5.95 4.29
N ILE A 22 -11.17 -7.26 4.22
CA ILE A 22 -12.34 -7.83 3.50
C ILE A 22 -13.66 -7.27 4.06
N GLY A 23 -13.79 -7.24 5.39
CA GLY A 23 -14.98 -6.72 6.06
C GLY A 23 -15.20 -5.23 5.84
N LEU A 24 -14.15 -4.41 5.99
CA LEU A 24 -14.22 -2.95 5.83
C LEU A 24 -14.44 -2.55 4.36
N HIS A 25 -13.78 -3.23 3.42
CA HIS A 25 -14.03 -3.07 1.99
C HIS A 25 -15.47 -3.45 1.65
N HIS A 26 -15.96 -4.60 2.13
CA HIS A 26 -17.36 -4.99 1.96
C HIS A 26 -18.34 -3.94 2.50
N LEU A 27 -18.09 -3.43 3.70
CA LEU A 27 -18.91 -2.42 4.37
C LEU A 27 -18.97 -1.11 3.55
N THR A 28 -17.85 -0.65 3.01
CA THR A 28 -17.71 0.66 2.33
C THR A 28 -17.95 0.61 0.82
N THR A 29 -18.06 -0.58 0.22
CA THR A 29 -18.46 -0.78 -1.18
C THR A 29 -19.82 -0.14 -1.45
N LEU A 30 -20.00 0.47 -2.62
CA LEU A 30 -21.29 0.96 -3.11
C LEU A 30 -21.87 -0.05 -4.12
N LYS A 31 -23.18 -0.31 -4.05
CA LYS A 31 -23.90 -1.10 -5.04
C LYS A 31 -25.04 -0.29 -5.63
N SER A 32 -25.24 -0.43 -6.94
CA SER A 32 -26.35 0.16 -7.69
C SER A 32 -27.43 -0.87 -7.98
N GLY A 33 -28.69 -0.46 -8.08
CA GLY A 33 -29.85 -1.32 -8.34
C GLY A 33 -30.29 -2.17 -7.15
N VAL A 34 -29.86 -1.85 -5.93
CA VAL A 34 -30.15 -2.63 -4.71
C VAL A 34 -31.33 -2.06 -3.90
N VAL A 35 -31.86 -2.87 -3.00
CA VAL A 35 -33.03 -2.51 -2.18
C VAL A 35 -32.76 -1.26 -1.35
N GLY A 36 -33.66 -0.28 -1.44
CA GLY A 36 -33.61 0.95 -0.64
C GLY A 36 -32.78 2.08 -1.23
N GLU A 37 -32.21 1.93 -2.43
CA GLU A 37 -31.50 3.02 -3.13
C GLU A 37 -32.35 4.30 -3.29
N GLY A 38 -31.71 5.46 -3.18
CA GLY A 38 -32.34 6.78 -3.34
C GLY A 38 -33.17 7.27 -2.14
N ARG A 39 -33.44 6.39 -1.15
CA ARG A 39 -34.13 6.73 0.10
C ARG A 39 -33.37 7.80 0.89
N ALA A 40 -34.11 8.51 1.74
CA ALA A 40 -33.55 9.44 2.70
C ALA A 40 -33.92 9.01 4.13
N PHE A 41 -33.00 9.20 5.08
CA PHE A 41 -33.15 8.84 6.49
C PHE A 41 -32.79 10.03 7.40
N SER A 42 -33.53 10.17 8.50
CA SER A 42 -33.36 11.24 9.48
C SER A 42 -32.16 11.05 10.43
N SER A 43 -31.63 9.83 10.51
CA SER A 43 -30.46 9.45 11.30
C SER A 43 -29.87 8.11 10.84
N VAL A 44 -28.65 7.78 11.28
CA VAL A 44 -28.05 6.44 11.08
C VAL A 44 -28.91 5.36 11.75
N ALA A 45 -29.47 5.62 12.93
CA ALA A 45 -30.34 4.68 13.64
C ALA A 45 -31.60 4.30 12.84
N GLU A 46 -32.21 5.24 12.11
CA GLU A 46 -33.33 4.94 11.21
C GLU A 46 -32.90 4.06 10.02
N ALA A 47 -31.71 4.30 9.48
CA ALA A 47 -31.14 3.47 8.41
C ALA A 47 -30.80 2.05 8.91
N ILE A 48 -30.31 1.89 10.15
CA ILE A 48 -30.12 0.58 10.79
C ILE A 48 -31.46 -0.16 10.91
N LEU A 49 -32.52 0.49 11.42
CA LEU A 49 -33.86 -0.13 11.49
C LEU A 49 -34.38 -0.54 10.11
N ALA A 50 -34.11 0.27 9.08
CA ALA A 50 -34.49 -0.06 7.70
C ALA A 50 -33.72 -1.28 7.14
N PHE A 51 -32.45 -1.46 7.52
CA PHE A 51 -31.60 -2.60 7.18
C PHE A 51 -32.02 -3.87 7.94
N ASP A 52 -32.32 -3.76 9.24
CA ASP A 52 -32.84 -4.84 10.08
C ASP A 52 -34.20 -5.35 9.57
N GLN A 53 -35.03 -4.46 9.01
CA GLN A 53 -36.29 -4.81 8.33
C GLN A 53 -36.09 -5.34 6.88
N HIS A 54 -34.84 -5.46 6.41
CA HIS A 54 -34.48 -5.82 5.03
C HIS A 54 -35.10 -4.91 3.94
N SER A 55 -35.40 -3.64 4.30
CA SER A 55 -35.92 -2.61 3.40
C SER A 55 -34.81 -1.69 2.82
N LEU A 56 -33.56 -1.99 3.17
CA LEU A 56 -32.34 -1.29 2.77
C LEU A 56 -31.19 -2.32 2.69
N ASP A 57 -30.40 -2.32 1.61
CA ASP A 57 -29.09 -2.98 1.56
C ASP A 57 -28.01 -2.05 2.16
N ILE A 58 -27.06 -2.60 2.92
CA ILE A 58 -26.01 -1.82 3.59
C ILE A 58 -25.12 -1.03 2.62
N ASN A 59 -24.98 -1.52 1.38
CA ASN A 59 -24.21 -0.90 0.31
C ASN A 59 -25.07 -0.02 -0.63
N ALA A 60 -26.37 0.14 -0.35
CA ALA A 60 -27.26 0.98 -1.16
C ALA A 60 -26.89 2.45 -1.04
N LYS A 61 -26.94 3.16 -2.17
CA LYS A 61 -26.73 4.61 -2.23
C LYS A 61 -27.97 5.34 -1.69
N VAL A 62 -27.82 6.06 -0.57
CA VAL A 62 -28.91 6.71 0.17
C VAL A 62 -28.50 8.06 0.73
N ARG A 63 -29.45 8.85 1.21
CA ARG A 63 -29.19 10.15 1.85
C ARG A 63 -29.43 10.07 3.36
N ILE A 64 -28.39 10.17 4.17
CA ILE A 64 -28.51 10.09 5.63
C ILE A 64 -28.23 11.46 6.21
N ARG A 65 -29.10 11.93 7.10
CA ARG A 65 -28.80 13.11 7.92
C ARG A 65 -27.79 12.71 8.99
N LEU A 66 -26.62 13.34 8.97
CA LEU A 66 -25.57 13.16 9.96
C LEU A 66 -25.39 14.46 10.77
N THR A 67 -24.92 14.32 12.01
CA THR A 67 -24.60 15.42 12.94
C THR A 67 -23.13 15.34 13.29
N ASP A 68 -22.51 16.48 13.59
CA ASP A 68 -21.12 16.58 14.07
C ASP A 68 -20.07 15.93 13.14
N VAL A 69 -20.35 15.93 11.82
CA VAL A 69 -19.44 15.38 10.81
C VAL A 69 -18.52 16.45 10.25
N VAL A 70 -17.21 16.23 10.33
CA VAL A 70 -16.19 17.06 9.67
C VAL A 70 -16.04 16.63 8.20
N PHE A 71 -15.87 17.60 7.30
CA PHE A 71 -15.54 17.38 5.89
C PHE A 71 -14.19 18.00 5.57
N PRO A 72 -13.44 17.46 4.59
CA PRO A 72 -12.30 18.14 3.99
C PRO A 72 -12.71 19.51 3.40
N ASP A 73 -11.81 20.50 3.47
CA ASP A 73 -12.08 21.87 2.99
C ASP A 73 -12.41 21.94 1.48
N ASP A 74 -11.91 20.99 0.70
CA ASP A 74 -12.15 20.82 -0.73
C ASP A 74 -13.45 20.05 -1.06
N ALA A 75 -14.07 19.41 -0.06
CA ALA A 75 -15.25 18.55 -0.20
C ALA A 75 -16.48 19.03 0.63
N LEU A 76 -16.49 20.29 1.06
CA LEU A 76 -17.57 20.87 1.86
C LEU A 76 -18.95 20.78 1.13
N PRO A 77 -19.97 20.14 1.73
CA PRO A 77 -21.32 20.14 1.19
C PRO A 77 -21.90 21.57 1.11
N ALA A 78 -22.67 21.86 0.06
CA ALA A 78 -23.28 23.17 -0.12
C ALA A 78 -24.25 23.51 1.04
N GLY A 79 -23.91 24.54 1.83
CA GLY A 79 -24.66 24.94 3.03
C GLY A 79 -24.26 24.21 4.31
N TYR A 80 -23.09 23.57 4.35
CA TYR A 80 -22.50 23.04 5.58
C TYR A 80 -22.06 24.18 6.53
N GLU A 81 -22.54 24.14 7.76
CA GLU A 81 -22.01 24.91 8.89
C GLU A 81 -21.56 23.90 9.97
N ALA A 82 -20.37 24.10 10.53
CA ALA A 82 -19.81 23.16 11.52
C ALA A 82 -20.72 23.05 12.75
N GLY A 83 -21.10 21.82 13.11
CA GLY A 83 -22.06 21.52 14.19
C GLY A 83 -23.54 21.56 13.79
N HIS A 84 -23.88 21.85 12.53
CA HIS A 84 -25.25 21.73 12.03
C HIS A 84 -25.50 20.39 11.30
N PRO A 85 -26.73 19.82 11.37
CA PRO A 85 -27.03 18.55 10.70
C PRO A 85 -27.04 18.71 9.19
N VAL A 86 -26.25 17.89 8.48
CA VAL A 86 -26.14 17.89 7.02
C VAL A 86 -26.70 16.59 6.42
N LEU A 87 -27.29 16.68 5.23
CA LEU A 87 -27.81 15.51 4.51
C LEU A 87 -26.75 15.01 3.52
N VAL A 88 -26.12 13.88 3.83
CA VAL A 88 -24.98 13.32 3.08
C VAL A 88 -25.44 12.20 2.17
N GLU A 89 -24.99 12.20 0.91
CA GLU A 89 -25.24 11.13 -0.05
C GLU A 89 -24.18 10.03 0.11
N THR A 90 -24.54 8.93 0.78
CA THR A 90 -23.58 7.92 1.23
C THR A 90 -24.21 6.52 1.26
N THR A 91 -23.57 5.54 1.92
CA THR A 91 -24.18 4.23 2.22
C THR A 91 -24.27 4.04 3.73
N LEU A 92 -25.19 3.18 4.21
CA LEU A 92 -25.24 2.85 5.64
C LEU A 92 -23.89 2.29 6.11
N GLY A 93 -23.25 1.45 5.29
CA GLY A 93 -21.94 0.91 5.64
C GLY A 93 -20.83 1.96 5.75
N ARG A 94 -20.81 2.99 4.88
CA ARG A 94 -19.87 4.12 5.02
C ARG A 94 -20.13 4.94 6.28
N ALA A 95 -21.39 5.15 6.67
CA ALA A 95 -21.71 5.82 7.92
C ALA A 95 -21.17 5.02 9.13
N LEU A 96 -21.46 3.71 9.19
CA LEU A 96 -20.96 2.80 10.22
C LEU A 96 -19.43 2.67 10.23
N PHE A 97 -18.75 2.82 9.09
CA PHE A 97 -17.30 2.87 9.03
C PHE A 97 -16.75 4.15 9.66
N ASN A 98 -17.33 5.30 9.36
CA ASN A 98 -16.89 6.58 9.91
C ASN A 98 -17.13 6.69 11.43
N GLU A 99 -18.15 6.03 11.98
CA GLU A 99 -18.33 5.87 13.43
C GLU A 99 -17.17 5.13 14.14
N THR A 100 -16.29 4.43 13.40
CA THR A 100 -15.07 3.82 13.98
C THR A 100 -13.91 4.81 14.13
N LEU A 101 -13.96 5.94 13.43
CA LEU A 101 -12.93 6.99 13.44
C LEU A 101 -13.17 7.99 14.60
N PRO A 102 -12.21 8.87 14.93
CA PRO A 102 -12.45 9.97 15.85
C PRO A 102 -13.54 10.94 15.35
N ALA A 103 -14.28 11.57 16.26
CA ALA A 103 -15.45 12.39 15.89
C ALA A 103 -15.11 13.67 15.09
N ASP A 104 -13.89 14.17 15.22
CA ASP A 104 -13.33 15.31 14.48
C ASP A 104 -12.57 14.89 13.21
N TYR A 105 -12.58 13.60 12.86
CA TYR A 105 -11.93 13.08 11.68
C TYR A 105 -12.77 13.36 10.41
N PRO A 106 -12.17 13.80 9.28
CA PRO A 106 -12.91 14.06 8.06
C PRO A 106 -13.62 12.84 7.50
N TYR A 107 -14.88 13.00 7.05
CA TYR A 107 -15.71 11.91 6.57
C TYR A 107 -15.10 11.21 5.33
N VAL A 108 -14.83 9.91 5.46
CA VAL A 108 -14.26 9.08 4.40
C VAL A 108 -15.36 8.53 3.51
N GLU A 109 -15.43 9.02 2.28
CA GLU A 109 -16.30 8.47 1.23
C GLU A 109 -15.64 7.36 0.39
N ALA A 110 -14.32 7.24 0.43
CA ALA A 110 -13.57 6.23 -0.32
C ALA A 110 -13.90 4.80 0.14
N VAL A 111 -13.69 3.81 -0.75
CA VAL A 111 -13.77 2.40 -0.37
C VAL A 111 -12.54 2.06 0.47
N ALA A 112 -12.75 1.39 1.60
CA ALA A 112 -11.71 1.00 2.56
C ALA A 112 -10.91 -0.22 2.07
N ASP A 113 -10.14 -0.04 1.01
CA ASP A 113 -9.09 -0.98 0.61
C ASP A 113 -7.84 -0.87 1.49
N LYS A 114 -6.84 -1.73 1.27
CA LYS A 114 -5.58 -1.73 2.01
C LYS A 114 -4.80 -0.41 1.92
N GLY A 115 -4.82 0.26 0.77
CA GLY A 115 -4.14 1.53 0.55
C GLY A 115 -4.82 2.66 1.34
N GLN A 116 -6.14 2.78 1.18
CA GLN A 116 -6.95 3.76 1.90
C GLN A 116 -6.87 3.57 3.42
N LEU A 117 -6.95 2.33 3.91
CA LEU A 117 -6.79 2.03 5.33
C LEU A 117 -5.37 2.36 5.83
N SER A 118 -4.33 2.16 5.02
CA SER A 118 -2.98 2.58 5.39
C SER A 118 -2.84 4.11 5.46
N ALA A 119 -3.46 4.84 4.53
CA ALA A 119 -3.46 6.30 4.55
C ALA A 119 -4.17 6.86 5.79
N ILE A 120 -5.37 6.35 6.11
CA ILE A 120 -6.14 6.74 7.30
C ILE A 120 -5.33 6.49 8.58
N VAL A 121 -4.69 5.32 8.73
CA VAL A 121 -3.93 5.02 9.96
C VAL A 121 -2.62 5.82 10.06
N ASN A 122 -1.97 6.16 8.94
CA ASN A 122 -0.83 7.10 8.95
C ASN A 122 -1.27 8.47 9.49
N ASP A 123 -2.30 9.04 8.87
CA ASP A 123 -2.84 10.36 9.17
C ASP A 123 -3.42 10.44 10.59
N LEU A 124 -4.09 9.38 11.06
CA LEU A 124 -4.44 9.23 12.47
C LEU A 124 -3.21 9.28 13.38
N ALA A 125 -2.12 8.60 13.03
CA ALA A 125 -0.92 8.55 13.85
C ALA A 125 -0.13 9.86 13.88
N GLU A 126 -0.25 10.72 12.86
CA GLU A 126 0.33 12.07 12.85
C GLU A 126 -0.54 13.07 13.62
N ARG A 127 -1.87 13.07 13.39
CA ARG A 127 -2.77 14.09 13.96
C ARG A 127 -3.25 13.79 15.38
N TYR A 128 -3.31 12.53 15.79
CA TYR A 128 -3.98 12.13 17.04
C TYR A 128 -3.05 11.55 18.12
N PRO A 129 -3.38 11.72 19.41
CA PRO A 129 -2.69 11.04 20.50
C PRO A 129 -2.75 9.51 20.34
N LYS A 130 -1.63 8.82 20.60
CA LYS A 130 -1.50 7.35 20.49
C LYS A 130 -2.60 6.53 21.18
N VAL A 131 -3.23 7.09 22.23
CA VAL A 131 -4.36 6.45 22.94
C VAL A 131 -5.61 6.39 22.06
N GLU A 132 -5.95 7.49 21.37
CA GLU A 132 -7.11 7.52 20.46
C GLU A 132 -6.83 6.71 19.20
N VAL A 133 -5.61 6.77 18.65
CA VAL A 133 -5.21 5.93 17.50
C VAL A 133 -5.35 4.44 17.83
N ALA A 134 -4.95 4.01 19.04
CA ALA A 134 -5.14 2.64 19.48
C ALA A 134 -6.63 2.27 19.63
N ALA A 135 -7.45 3.16 20.17
CA ALA A 135 -8.89 2.94 20.31
C ALA A 135 -9.60 2.85 18.94
N ALA A 136 -9.28 3.75 18.01
CA ALA A 136 -9.76 3.73 16.64
C ALA A 136 -9.35 2.43 15.92
N LEU A 137 -8.09 1.99 16.06
CA LEU A 137 -7.63 0.72 15.50
C LEU A 137 -8.39 -0.49 16.05
N ASP A 138 -8.72 -0.53 17.35
CA ASP A 138 -9.55 -1.58 17.92
C ASP A 138 -10.99 -1.54 17.36
N ARG A 139 -11.61 -0.34 17.24
CA ARG A 139 -12.94 -0.17 16.62
C ARG A 139 -12.94 -0.66 15.15
N ILE A 140 -11.93 -0.28 14.37
CA ILE A 140 -11.74 -0.68 12.96
C ILE A 140 -11.55 -2.21 12.85
N LYS A 141 -10.75 -2.82 13.75
CA LYS A 141 -10.51 -4.27 13.81
C LYS A 141 -11.79 -5.03 14.14
N ASP A 142 -12.57 -4.60 15.14
CA ASP A 142 -13.82 -5.26 15.54
C ASP A 142 -14.90 -5.13 14.46
N ALA A 143 -15.06 -3.95 13.84
CA ALA A 143 -15.94 -3.75 12.69
C ALA A 143 -15.51 -4.62 11.50
N GLY A 144 -14.20 -4.66 11.20
CA GLY A 144 -13.63 -5.48 10.14
C GLY A 144 -13.97 -6.95 10.30
N PHE A 145 -13.71 -7.55 11.46
CA PHE A 145 -14.08 -8.95 11.70
C PHE A 145 -15.60 -9.19 11.65
N HIS A 146 -16.41 -8.29 12.21
CA HIS A 146 -17.87 -8.41 12.20
C HIS A 146 -18.44 -8.48 10.77
N TRP A 147 -17.99 -7.58 9.90
CA TRP A 147 -18.45 -7.50 8.51
C TRP A 147 -17.75 -8.51 7.59
N ALA A 148 -16.54 -8.96 7.91
CA ALA A 148 -15.89 -10.06 7.20
C ALA A 148 -16.74 -11.34 7.26
N THR A 149 -17.22 -11.72 8.45
CA THR A 149 -18.12 -12.87 8.63
C THR A 149 -19.43 -12.76 7.84
N ARG A 150 -19.89 -11.54 7.56
CA ARG A 150 -21.16 -11.26 6.84
C ARG A 150 -20.97 -10.94 5.35
N SER A 151 -19.73 -10.86 4.88
CA SER A 151 -19.38 -10.41 3.52
C SER A 151 -19.75 -11.36 2.38
N GLY A 152 -20.16 -12.59 2.71
CA GLY A 152 -20.42 -13.68 1.76
C GLY A 152 -19.16 -14.25 1.11
N VAL A 153 -17.96 -13.74 1.44
CA VAL A 153 -16.72 -14.15 0.80
C VAL A 153 -16.40 -15.60 1.15
N THR A 154 -16.44 -16.45 0.12
CA THR A 154 -16.05 -17.85 0.14
C THR A 154 -15.15 -18.14 -1.06
N VAL A 155 -14.54 -19.32 -1.12
CA VAL A 155 -13.77 -19.76 -2.28
C VAL A 155 -14.31 -21.10 -2.74
N ALA A 156 -15.23 -21.05 -3.70
CA ALA A 156 -15.74 -22.23 -4.38
C ALA A 156 -15.04 -22.45 -5.73
N LEU A 157 -15.10 -23.68 -6.25
CA LEU A 157 -14.62 -23.98 -7.61
C LEU A 157 -15.43 -23.23 -8.68
N SER A 158 -16.67 -22.81 -8.40
CA SER A 158 -17.45 -21.91 -9.27
C SER A 158 -16.79 -20.55 -9.48
N ASP A 159 -16.10 -20.04 -8.45
CA ASP A 159 -15.63 -18.66 -8.39
C ASP A 159 -14.34 -18.47 -9.21
N ILE A 160 -13.63 -19.57 -9.49
CA ILE A 160 -12.42 -19.59 -10.31
C ILE A 160 -12.81 -19.62 -11.80
N LEU A 161 -13.01 -18.44 -12.38
CA LEU A 161 -13.39 -18.28 -13.79
C LEU A 161 -12.15 -18.33 -14.70
N THR A 162 -12.07 -19.34 -15.58
CA THR A 162 -11.07 -19.39 -16.66
C THR A 162 -11.58 -18.63 -17.88
N PRO A 163 -10.79 -17.71 -18.48
CA PRO A 163 -11.26 -16.91 -19.61
C PRO A 163 -11.53 -17.78 -20.85
N PRO A 164 -12.65 -17.56 -21.56
CA PRO A 164 -13.05 -18.40 -22.70
C PRO A 164 -12.08 -18.30 -23.88
N THR A 165 -11.46 -17.13 -24.07
CA THR A 165 -10.45 -16.84 -25.10
C THR A 165 -9.11 -17.55 -24.87
N LYS A 166 -8.87 -18.14 -23.69
CA LYS A 166 -7.60 -18.79 -23.31
C LYS A 166 -7.04 -19.70 -24.41
N ARG A 167 -7.87 -20.59 -24.95
CA ARG A 167 -7.45 -21.58 -25.97
C ARG A 167 -7.05 -20.95 -27.30
N GLU A 168 -7.71 -19.86 -27.67
CA GLU A 168 -7.40 -19.11 -28.90
C GLU A 168 -6.06 -18.38 -28.77
N ILE A 169 -5.87 -17.67 -27.64
CA ILE A 169 -4.61 -16.97 -27.32
C ILE A 169 -3.44 -17.97 -27.37
N ILE A 170 -3.52 -19.08 -26.64
CA ILE A 170 -2.47 -20.11 -26.62
C ILE A 170 -2.24 -20.68 -28.02
N GLY A 171 -3.29 -21.04 -28.76
CA GLY A 171 -3.17 -21.56 -30.13
C GLY A 171 -2.56 -20.55 -31.12
N GLY A 172 -2.67 -19.25 -30.86
CA GLY A 172 -1.95 -18.20 -31.58
C GLY A 172 -0.45 -18.21 -31.30
N TYR A 173 -0.05 -18.28 -30.04
CA TYR A 173 1.37 -18.31 -29.65
C TYR A 173 2.07 -19.66 -29.91
N GLU A 174 1.36 -20.79 -29.85
CA GLU A 174 1.89 -22.09 -30.26
C GLU A 174 2.34 -22.10 -31.73
N LYS A 175 1.58 -21.44 -32.62
CA LYS A 175 1.97 -21.28 -34.04
C LYS A 175 3.22 -20.41 -34.20
N GLN A 176 3.39 -19.38 -33.38
CA GLN A 176 4.59 -18.55 -33.38
C GLN A 176 5.81 -19.35 -32.88
N ALA A 177 5.66 -20.06 -31.76
CA ALA A 177 6.69 -20.95 -31.21
C ALA A 177 7.10 -22.06 -32.20
N ALA A 178 6.12 -22.65 -32.91
CA ALA A 178 6.38 -23.64 -33.96
C ALA A 178 7.18 -23.05 -35.13
N LYS A 179 6.90 -21.81 -35.55
CA LYS A 179 7.66 -21.11 -36.60
C LYS A 179 9.14 -20.93 -36.21
N VAL A 180 9.40 -20.48 -34.98
CA VAL A 180 10.75 -20.33 -34.41
C VAL A 180 11.48 -21.68 -34.37
N GLN A 181 10.80 -22.75 -33.95
CA GLN A 181 11.33 -24.10 -33.96
C GLN A 181 11.68 -24.58 -35.38
N THR A 182 10.84 -24.31 -36.38
CA THR A 182 11.12 -24.63 -37.79
C THR A 182 12.27 -23.79 -38.38
N GLN A 183 12.49 -22.55 -37.91
CA GLN A 183 13.64 -21.74 -38.33
C GLN A 183 14.96 -22.33 -37.80
N PHE A 184 14.97 -22.79 -36.55
CA PHE A 184 16.09 -23.51 -35.95
C PHE A 184 16.39 -24.83 -36.68
N GLU A 185 15.37 -25.62 -37.00
CA GLU A 185 15.50 -26.88 -37.76
C GLU A 185 16.06 -26.67 -39.18
N LYS A 186 15.88 -25.47 -39.75
CA LYS A 186 16.46 -25.05 -41.03
C LYS A 186 17.86 -24.43 -40.90
N GLY A 187 18.41 -24.34 -39.69
CA GLY A 187 19.71 -23.72 -39.41
C GLY A 187 19.74 -22.19 -39.56
N LEU A 188 18.58 -21.52 -39.52
CA LEU A 188 18.46 -20.07 -39.69
C LEU A 188 18.69 -19.28 -38.39
N THR A 189 18.66 -19.95 -37.24
CA THR A 189 18.83 -19.37 -35.89
C THR A 189 19.67 -20.29 -35.01
N THR A 190 20.40 -19.74 -34.05
CA THR A 190 21.12 -20.50 -33.03
C THR A 190 20.19 -20.99 -31.92
N ASP A 191 20.65 -21.94 -31.09
CA ASP A 191 19.86 -22.40 -29.95
C ASP A 191 19.64 -21.31 -28.89
N ALA A 192 20.62 -20.41 -28.70
CA ALA A 192 20.51 -19.30 -27.76
C ALA A 192 19.41 -18.31 -28.18
N GLU A 193 19.42 -17.91 -29.47
CA GLU A 193 18.38 -17.06 -30.05
C GLU A 193 17.01 -17.73 -30.00
N ARG A 194 16.91 -19.02 -30.40
CA ARG A 194 15.69 -19.81 -30.27
C ARG A 194 15.11 -19.79 -28.86
N ARG A 195 15.96 -20.01 -27.83
CA ARG A 195 15.50 -20.02 -26.44
C ARG A 195 15.01 -18.64 -25.99
N GLN A 196 15.72 -17.57 -26.35
CA GLN A 196 15.33 -16.20 -26.02
C GLN A 196 14.00 -15.81 -26.69
N GLU A 197 13.85 -16.08 -27.98
CA GLU A 197 12.65 -15.77 -28.76
C GLU A 197 11.42 -16.55 -28.26
N LEU A 198 11.59 -17.82 -27.89
CA LEU A 198 10.55 -18.62 -27.24
C LEU A 198 10.15 -18.06 -25.86
N ILE A 199 11.11 -17.60 -25.05
CA ILE A 199 10.83 -16.97 -23.75
C ILE A 199 10.00 -15.69 -23.94
N GLU A 200 10.32 -14.86 -24.93
CA GLU A 200 9.57 -13.64 -25.23
C GLU A 200 8.15 -13.91 -25.74
N ILE A 201 7.98 -14.90 -26.63
CA ILE A 201 6.68 -15.39 -27.10
C ILE A 201 5.80 -15.81 -25.92
N TRP A 202 6.33 -16.63 -25.02
CA TRP A 202 5.56 -17.15 -23.88
C TRP A 202 5.35 -16.14 -22.76
N ASN A 203 6.23 -15.16 -22.58
CA ASN A 203 5.98 -14.01 -21.71
C ASN A 203 4.80 -13.17 -22.20
N LYS A 204 4.74 -12.87 -23.52
CA LYS A 204 3.61 -12.16 -24.14
C LYS A 204 2.30 -12.95 -23.98
N ALA A 205 2.32 -14.25 -24.29
CA ALA A 205 1.18 -15.14 -24.09
C ALA A 205 0.68 -15.14 -22.63
N THR A 206 1.60 -15.20 -21.66
CA THR A 206 1.26 -15.22 -20.24
C THR A 206 0.67 -13.88 -19.76
N ALA A 207 1.10 -12.76 -20.34
CA ALA A 207 0.54 -11.43 -20.06
C ALA A 207 -0.86 -11.25 -20.70
N GLU A 208 -1.05 -11.72 -21.93
CA GLU A 208 -2.35 -11.65 -22.62
C GLU A 208 -3.41 -12.53 -21.93
N VAL A 209 -3.04 -13.75 -21.49
CA VAL A 209 -3.90 -14.62 -20.67
C VAL A 209 -4.16 -14.02 -19.28
N ALA A 210 -3.22 -13.24 -18.71
CA ALA A 210 -3.46 -12.53 -17.45
C ALA A 210 -4.56 -11.48 -17.61
N LYS A 211 -4.40 -10.59 -18.60
CA LYS A 211 -5.37 -9.54 -18.89
C LYS A 211 -6.75 -10.11 -19.25
N ALA A 212 -6.81 -11.12 -20.12
CA ALA A 212 -8.07 -11.77 -20.48
C ALA A 212 -8.75 -12.45 -19.27
N MET A 213 -7.99 -12.87 -18.26
CA MET A 213 -8.54 -13.41 -17.00
C MET A 213 -9.07 -12.29 -16.10
N GLU A 214 -8.34 -11.19 -15.95
CA GLU A 214 -8.76 -9.98 -15.21
C GLU A 214 -10.05 -9.40 -15.80
N ASP A 215 -10.09 -9.16 -17.12
CA ASP A 215 -11.26 -8.66 -17.86
C ASP A 215 -12.48 -9.60 -17.79
N ASN A 216 -12.28 -10.88 -17.47
CA ASN A 216 -13.32 -11.92 -17.37
C ASN A 216 -13.78 -12.19 -15.93
N MET A 217 -13.23 -11.49 -14.92
CA MET A 217 -13.68 -11.62 -13.52
C MET A 217 -14.63 -10.48 -13.13
N PRO A 218 -15.93 -10.75 -12.91
CA PRO A 218 -16.88 -9.77 -12.37
C PRO A 218 -16.40 -9.15 -11.05
N GLU A 219 -16.82 -7.92 -10.76
CA GLU A 219 -16.46 -7.20 -9.53
C GLU A 219 -17.07 -7.82 -8.26
N ASP A 220 -18.21 -8.52 -8.39
CA ASP A 220 -18.87 -9.23 -7.28
C ASP A 220 -18.22 -10.58 -6.96
N ASN A 221 -17.33 -11.09 -7.83
CA ASN A 221 -16.63 -12.35 -7.63
C ASN A 221 -15.76 -12.31 -6.36
N ASN A 222 -15.87 -13.33 -5.52
CA ASN A 222 -15.13 -13.42 -4.25
C ASN A 222 -13.61 -13.30 -4.40
N ILE A 223 -13.03 -13.93 -5.42
CA ILE A 223 -11.58 -13.92 -5.67
C ILE A 223 -11.13 -12.54 -6.16
N ASN A 224 -11.93 -11.90 -7.02
CA ASN A 224 -11.70 -10.51 -7.42
C ASN A 224 -11.67 -9.60 -6.18
N ARG A 225 -12.74 -9.61 -5.36
CA ARG A 225 -12.87 -8.82 -4.14
C ARG A 225 -11.72 -9.03 -3.14
N MET A 226 -11.21 -10.26 -2.98
CA MET A 226 -10.06 -10.55 -2.11
C MET A 226 -8.74 -9.90 -2.58
N VAL A 227 -8.58 -9.74 -3.90
CA VAL A 227 -7.37 -9.23 -4.54
C VAL A 227 -7.42 -7.71 -4.71
N THR A 228 -8.54 -7.15 -5.19
CA THR A 228 -8.71 -5.71 -5.38
C THR A 228 -8.74 -4.93 -4.08
N SER A 229 -9.36 -5.47 -3.02
CA SER A 229 -9.26 -4.91 -1.67
C SER A 229 -7.83 -4.90 -1.10
N GLY A 230 -6.90 -5.64 -1.71
CA GLY A 230 -5.54 -5.84 -1.19
C GLY A 230 -5.47 -6.73 0.06
N ALA A 231 -6.58 -7.37 0.45
CA ALA A 231 -6.67 -8.20 1.65
C ALA A 231 -5.82 -9.47 1.56
N ARG A 232 -5.95 -10.23 0.46
CA ARG A 232 -5.24 -11.49 0.28
C ARG A 232 -5.06 -11.88 -1.18
N GLY A 233 -3.81 -12.15 -1.54
CA GLY A 233 -3.41 -12.64 -2.85
C GLY A 233 -2.94 -11.53 -3.79
N ASN A 234 -2.67 -11.89 -5.03
CA ASN A 234 -2.37 -10.95 -6.11
C ASN A 234 -2.79 -11.55 -7.46
N TRP A 235 -2.95 -10.71 -8.49
CA TRP A 235 -3.35 -11.14 -9.83
C TRP A 235 -2.42 -12.20 -10.45
N MET A 236 -1.12 -12.17 -10.13
CA MET A 236 -0.18 -13.21 -10.58
C MET A 236 -0.50 -14.59 -9.96
N GLN A 237 -1.02 -14.66 -8.74
CA GLN A 237 -1.48 -15.91 -8.12
C GLN A 237 -2.81 -16.37 -8.73
N VAL A 238 -3.78 -15.45 -8.91
CA VAL A 238 -5.06 -15.76 -9.59
C VAL A 238 -4.81 -16.32 -10.99
N ARG A 239 -3.88 -15.71 -11.74
CA ARG A 239 -3.47 -16.18 -13.07
C ARG A 239 -2.97 -17.62 -13.05
N GLN A 240 -2.25 -18.06 -12.01
CA GLN A 240 -1.77 -19.44 -11.91
C GLN A 240 -2.91 -20.42 -11.59
N ILE A 241 -3.94 -19.96 -10.87
CA ILE A 241 -5.10 -20.76 -10.48
C ILE A 241 -6.11 -20.90 -11.63
N ALA A 242 -6.41 -19.81 -12.33
CA ALA A 242 -7.49 -19.73 -13.34
C ALA A 242 -7.02 -19.62 -14.80
N GLY A 243 -5.86 -19.00 -15.03
CA GLY A 243 -5.31 -18.67 -16.34
C GLY A 243 -4.28 -19.70 -16.83
N MET A 244 -2.99 -19.47 -16.56
CA MET A 244 -1.90 -20.42 -16.82
C MET A 244 -0.74 -20.20 -15.84
N ARG A 245 0.04 -21.25 -15.55
CA ARG A 245 1.20 -21.14 -14.65
C ARG A 245 2.38 -20.39 -15.26
N GLY A 246 2.56 -20.49 -16.58
CA GLY A 246 3.59 -19.76 -17.35
C GLY A 246 4.95 -20.47 -17.39
N LEU A 247 6.00 -19.70 -17.70
CA LEU A 247 7.39 -20.18 -17.72
C LEU A 247 7.90 -20.51 -16.31
N VAL A 248 8.81 -21.48 -16.22
CA VAL A 248 9.45 -21.92 -14.97
C VAL A 248 10.96 -22.07 -15.14
N SER A 249 11.71 -21.90 -14.05
CA SER A 249 13.18 -22.02 -14.04
C SER A 249 13.65 -23.43 -13.69
N ASN A 250 14.74 -23.86 -14.31
CA ASN A 250 15.47 -25.07 -13.93
C ASN A 250 16.36 -24.82 -12.68
N PRO A 251 17.01 -25.84 -12.10
CA PRO A 251 17.87 -25.66 -10.92
C PRO A 251 19.04 -24.69 -11.11
N LYS A 252 19.57 -24.57 -12.34
CA LYS A 252 20.63 -23.61 -12.68
C LYS A 252 20.12 -22.16 -12.65
N GLY A 253 18.81 -21.93 -12.70
CA GLY A 253 18.18 -20.61 -12.76
C GLY A 253 17.79 -20.19 -14.18
N GLU A 254 18.16 -20.97 -15.21
CA GLU A 254 17.74 -20.70 -16.59
C GLU A 254 16.23 -20.95 -16.73
N ILE A 255 15.55 -20.12 -17.52
CA ILE A 255 14.15 -20.35 -17.89
C ILE A 255 14.06 -21.54 -18.86
N ILE A 256 13.09 -22.42 -18.60
CA ILE A 256 12.73 -23.53 -19.49
C ILE A 256 11.84 -22.96 -20.61
N PRO A 257 12.22 -23.06 -21.90
CA PRO A 257 11.52 -22.40 -23.01
C PRO A 257 10.16 -23.04 -23.38
N ARG A 258 9.77 -24.12 -22.69
CA ARG A 258 8.42 -24.71 -22.74
C ARG A 258 7.67 -24.32 -21.45
N PRO A 259 6.57 -23.56 -21.52
CA PRO A 259 5.80 -23.15 -20.35
C PRO A 259 4.93 -24.29 -19.83
N ILE A 260 4.35 -24.06 -18.65
CA ILE A 260 3.18 -24.79 -18.16
C ILE A 260 1.94 -24.04 -18.63
N ILE A 261 1.14 -24.70 -19.47
CA ILE A 261 -0.06 -24.15 -20.12
C ILE A 261 -1.29 -24.37 -19.22
N SER A 262 -1.30 -25.49 -18.50
CA SER A 262 -2.32 -25.81 -17.51
C SER A 262 -2.31 -24.82 -16.33
N SER A 263 -3.49 -24.53 -15.82
CA SER A 263 -3.72 -23.85 -14.55
C SER A 263 -3.91 -24.86 -13.41
N TYR A 264 -3.83 -24.41 -12.15
CA TYR A 264 -4.14 -25.29 -11.02
C TYR A 264 -5.61 -25.74 -10.98
N ARG A 265 -6.54 -25.00 -11.61
CA ARG A 265 -7.94 -25.43 -11.81
C ARG A 265 -8.05 -26.61 -12.77
N GLU A 266 -7.37 -26.57 -13.91
CA GLU A 266 -7.43 -27.62 -14.94
C GLU A 266 -6.66 -28.88 -14.52
N GLY A 267 -5.65 -28.71 -13.67
CA GLY A 267 -4.73 -29.76 -13.25
C GLY A 267 -3.51 -29.84 -14.17
N LEU A 268 -2.32 -30.02 -13.57
CA LEU A 268 -1.07 -30.10 -14.31
C LEU A 268 -0.82 -31.54 -14.77
N SER A 269 -0.30 -31.71 -15.98
CA SER A 269 0.24 -32.99 -16.42
C SER A 269 1.48 -33.41 -15.60
N VAL A 270 1.82 -34.70 -15.60
CA VAL A 270 3.00 -35.23 -14.88
C VAL A 270 4.28 -34.48 -15.24
N ALA A 271 4.47 -34.16 -16.53
CA ALA A 271 5.62 -33.41 -17.01
C ALA A 271 5.62 -31.94 -16.53
N GLU A 272 4.48 -31.25 -16.61
CA GLU A 272 4.32 -29.87 -16.11
C GLU A 272 4.56 -29.79 -14.60
N TYR A 273 4.01 -30.72 -13.83
CA TYR A 273 4.21 -30.80 -12.39
C TYR A 273 5.68 -31.07 -12.04
N PHE A 274 6.32 -32.02 -12.73
CA PHE A 274 7.74 -32.32 -12.55
C PHE A 274 8.63 -31.08 -12.79
N ILE A 275 8.43 -30.35 -13.90
CA ILE A 275 9.23 -29.15 -14.16
C ILE A 275 8.96 -28.03 -13.12
N ALA A 276 7.72 -27.87 -12.64
CA ALA A 276 7.38 -26.90 -11.60
C ALA A 276 8.13 -27.13 -10.27
N THR A 277 8.42 -28.39 -9.91
CA THR A 277 9.07 -28.73 -8.64
C THR A 277 10.49 -28.15 -8.50
N HIS A 278 11.21 -27.96 -9.60
CA HIS A 278 12.59 -27.44 -9.58
C HIS A 278 12.65 -26.02 -9.01
N GLY A 279 11.81 -25.11 -9.53
CA GLY A 279 11.71 -23.74 -9.05
C GLY A 279 11.20 -23.66 -7.60
N ALA A 280 10.20 -24.47 -7.25
CA ALA A 280 9.65 -24.51 -5.89
C ALA A 280 10.70 -24.95 -4.85
N ARG A 281 11.41 -26.06 -5.12
CA ARG A 281 12.46 -26.56 -4.20
C ARG A 281 13.65 -25.62 -4.11
N LYS A 282 14.06 -25.01 -5.23
CA LYS A 282 15.12 -24.00 -5.23
C LYS A 282 14.73 -22.78 -4.40
N GLY A 283 13.52 -22.25 -4.58
CA GLY A 283 13.03 -21.10 -3.80
C GLY A 283 13.09 -21.33 -2.30
N LEU A 284 12.69 -22.52 -1.81
CA LEU A 284 12.80 -22.87 -0.38
C LEU A 284 14.26 -22.91 0.12
N ALA A 285 15.18 -23.46 -0.68
CA ALA A 285 16.60 -23.51 -0.33
C ALA A 285 17.25 -22.12 -0.35
N ASP A 286 16.99 -21.32 -1.38
CA ASP A 286 17.49 -19.96 -1.55
C ASP A 286 16.95 -19.05 -0.43
N THR A 287 15.71 -19.24 0.04
CA THR A 287 15.19 -18.52 1.22
C THR A 287 16.01 -18.82 2.47
N ALA A 288 16.33 -20.08 2.75
CA ALA A 288 17.12 -20.45 3.92
C ALA A 288 18.56 -19.90 3.87
N LEU A 289 19.20 -19.94 2.70
CA LEU A 289 20.53 -19.34 2.49
C LEU A 289 20.49 -17.81 2.71
N ARG A 290 19.53 -17.12 2.08
CA ARG A 290 19.37 -15.67 2.24
C ARG A 290 19.10 -15.26 3.69
N THR A 291 18.41 -16.07 4.49
CA THR A 291 18.22 -15.80 5.92
C THR A 291 19.56 -15.75 6.67
N ALA A 292 20.50 -16.65 6.36
CA ALA A 292 21.82 -16.65 6.97
C ALA A 292 22.65 -15.41 6.56
N ASP A 293 22.66 -15.07 5.27
CA ASP A 293 23.37 -13.89 4.76
C ASP A 293 22.79 -12.58 5.31
N SER A 294 21.46 -12.45 5.38
CA SER A 294 20.79 -11.29 5.98
C SER A 294 21.11 -11.16 7.47
N GLY A 295 21.02 -12.24 8.24
CA GLY A 295 21.38 -12.21 9.68
C GLY A 295 22.85 -11.90 9.92
N TYR A 296 23.75 -12.35 9.03
CA TYR A 296 25.17 -12.01 9.08
C TYR A 296 25.43 -10.53 8.77
N LEU A 297 24.73 -9.95 7.80
CA LEU A 297 24.80 -8.52 7.47
C LEU A 297 24.27 -7.66 8.63
N THR A 298 23.06 -7.94 9.14
CA THR A 298 22.49 -7.23 10.30
C THR A 298 23.43 -7.31 11.50
N ARG A 299 24.03 -8.47 11.78
CA ARG A 299 25.04 -8.58 12.85
C ARG A 299 26.23 -7.63 12.61
N ARG A 300 26.79 -7.59 11.40
CA ARG A 300 27.90 -6.67 11.08
C ARG A 300 27.49 -5.19 11.20
N LEU A 301 26.25 -4.85 10.86
CA LEU A 301 25.72 -3.50 11.02
C LEU A 301 25.57 -3.14 12.50
N VAL A 302 25.05 -4.05 13.33
CA VAL A 302 24.99 -3.86 14.80
C VAL A 302 26.40 -3.74 15.39
N ASP A 303 27.33 -4.65 15.04
CA ASP A 303 28.70 -4.68 15.55
C ASP A 303 29.48 -3.36 15.26
N VAL A 304 29.14 -2.60 14.20
CA VAL A 304 29.76 -1.28 13.89
C VAL A 304 28.98 -0.08 14.43
N SER A 305 27.68 -0.21 14.68
CA SER A 305 26.80 0.90 15.07
C SER A 305 26.38 0.90 16.55
N GLN A 306 26.69 -0.15 17.31
CA GLN A 306 26.23 -0.34 18.69
C GLN A 306 26.51 0.85 19.63
N ASP A 307 27.63 1.56 19.45
CA ASP A 307 28.02 2.72 20.26
C ASP A 307 27.42 4.06 19.78
N VAL A 308 26.68 4.07 18.66
CA VAL A 308 26.01 5.27 18.11
C VAL A 308 24.70 5.51 18.88
N ILE A 309 24.80 6.37 19.88
CA ILE A 309 23.74 6.72 20.84
C ILE A 309 23.56 8.24 20.84
N ILE A 310 22.33 8.73 21.08
CA ILE A 310 22.09 10.17 21.30
C ILE A 310 22.74 10.60 22.64
N ARG A 311 23.66 11.57 22.62
CA ARG A 311 24.40 12.00 23.82
C ARG A 311 24.12 13.42 24.31
N GLU A 312 23.58 14.28 23.45
CA GLU A 312 23.28 15.69 23.74
C GLU A 312 22.10 16.17 22.90
N ASP A 313 21.43 17.24 23.30
CA ASP A 313 20.28 17.80 22.55
C ASP A 313 20.73 18.41 21.21
N ASP A 314 21.75 19.27 21.24
CA ASP A 314 22.22 20.01 20.07
C ASP A 314 23.74 20.26 20.12
N CYS A 315 24.46 19.92 19.05
CA CYS A 315 25.89 20.21 18.86
C CYS A 315 26.18 21.64 18.37
N GLY A 316 25.16 22.45 18.07
CA GLY A 316 25.26 23.85 17.65
C GLY A 316 25.73 24.08 16.21
N THR A 317 25.86 23.02 15.39
CA THR A 317 26.35 23.16 14.01
C THR A 317 25.30 23.74 13.06
N THR A 318 25.77 24.60 12.14
CA THR A 318 24.97 25.12 11.01
C THR A 318 25.20 24.33 9.71
N LYS A 319 25.98 23.24 9.78
CA LYS A 319 26.26 22.36 8.65
C LYS A 319 25.06 21.43 8.40
N GLY A 320 24.54 21.46 7.19
CA GLY A 320 23.45 20.60 6.74
C GLY A 320 23.70 20.02 5.35
N LEU A 321 22.72 19.30 4.84
CA LEU A 321 22.65 18.79 3.47
C LEU A 321 21.49 19.47 2.76
N ASP A 322 21.73 19.97 1.55
CA ASP A 322 20.69 20.51 0.69
C ASP A 322 19.93 19.36 0.04
N LEU A 323 18.64 19.21 0.38
CA LEU A 323 17.77 18.15 -0.14
C LEU A 323 16.61 18.74 -0.95
N LEU A 324 16.15 17.97 -1.94
CA LEU A 324 14.99 18.34 -2.76
C LEU A 324 13.69 18.14 -1.97
N VAL A 325 12.84 19.17 -2.00
CA VAL A 325 11.46 19.15 -1.50
C VAL A 325 10.50 18.87 -2.66
N ALA A 326 10.75 19.53 -3.80
CA ALA A 326 9.91 19.43 -4.98
C ALA A 326 10.73 19.59 -6.26
N THR A 327 10.23 18.98 -7.32
CA THR A 327 10.71 19.17 -8.69
C THR A 327 9.69 19.96 -9.51
N VAL A 328 10.16 20.76 -10.47
CA VAL A 328 9.27 21.44 -11.41
C VAL A 328 8.77 20.40 -12.42
N GLY A 329 7.48 20.11 -12.41
CA GLY A 329 6.85 19.21 -13.37
C GLY A 329 6.85 19.77 -14.79
N ALA A 330 6.56 18.93 -15.78
CA ALA A 330 6.51 19.33 -17.20
C ALA A 330 5.53 20.50 -17.46
N ASP A 331 4.48 20.61 -16.64
CA ASP A 331 3.44 21.63 -16.73
C ASP A 331 3.77 22.92 -15.95
N GLY A 332 4.97 23.02 -15.37
CA GLY A 332 5.42 24.17 -14.57
C GLY A 332 4.93 24.19 -13.12
N VAL A 333 4.05 23.27 -12.73
CA VAL A 333 3.60 23.07 -11.34
C VAL A 333 4.67 22.32 -10.55
N LEU A 334 4.86 22.69 -9.27
CA LEU A 334 5.74 21.95 -8.37
C LEU A 334 5.11 20.62 -7.98
N VAL A 335 5.87 19.54 -8.15
CA VAL A 335 5.49 18.18 -7.77
C VAL A 335 6.47 17.71 -6.70
N ARG A 336 5.94 17.22 -5.58
CA ARG A 336 6.69 16.59 -4.48
C ARG A 336 7.72 15.59 -5.03
N ASP A 337 8.98 15.70 -4.61
CA ASP A 337 10.02 14.81 -5.14
C ASP A 337 9.77 13.34 -4.71
N PRO A 338 10.01 12.32 -5.58
CA PRO A 338 9.67 10.92 -5.29
C PRO A 338 10.44 10.26 -4.13
N ASN A 339 11.42 10.96 -3.54
CA ASN A 339 12.25 10.46 -2.44
C ASN A 339 12.16 11.32 -1.17
N VAL A 340 11.22 12.28 -1.11
CA VAL A 340 11.01 13.17 0.05
C VAL A 340 10.77 12.39 1.34
N GLU A 341 10.00 11.29 1.28
CA GLU A 341 9.64 10.45 2.41
C GLU A 341 10.85 9.75 3.07
N ASN A 342 11.93 9.51 2.31
CA ASN A 342 13.13 8.84 2.81
C ASN A 342 14.26 9.83 3.15
N SER A 343 14.26 11.01 2.52
CA SER A 343 15.37 11.95 2.57
C SER A 343 15.11 13.12 3.53
N LEU A 344 13.96 13.77 3.38
CA LEU A 344 13.61 15.04 4.02
C LEU A 344 12.63 14.86 5.18
N TYR A 345 11.66 13.95 5.07
CA TYR A 345 10.72 13.65 6.15
C TYR A 345 11.45 13.22 7.43
N ALA A 346 10.92 13.62 8.59
CA ALA A 346 11.48 13.36 9.93
C ALA A 346 12.87 14.00 10.21
N ARG A 347 13.33 14.92 9.36
CA ARG A 347 14.55 15.73 9.58
C ARG A 347 14.24 17.04 10.29
N SER A 348 15.28 17.68 10.83
CA SER A 348 15.20 19.06 11.34
C SER A 348 15.84 20.03 10.35
N LEU A 349 15.25 21.21 10.13
CA LEU A 349 15.83 22.26 9.29
C LEU A 349 17.14 22.82 9.88
N ALA A 350 18.11 23.11 9.03
CA ALA A 350 19.40 23.73 9.42
C ALA A 350 19.40 25.26 9.32
N GLU A 351 18.52 25.82 8.49
CA GLU A 351 18.33 27.27 8.31
C GLU A 351 16.84 27.57 8.04
N ASP A 352 16.46 28.85 8.15
CA ASP A 352 15.09 29.30 7.92
C ASP A 352 14.68 29.08 6.45
N ALA A 353 13.56 28.40 6.23
CA ALA A 353 12.99 28.23 4.90
C ALA A 353 12.19 29.48 4.52
N VAL A 354 12.74 30.29 3.61
CA VAL A 354 12.14 31.54 3.12
C VAL A 354 11.54 31.38 1.73
N ASP A 355 10.36 31.98 1.53
CA ASP A 355 9.74 32.08 0.21
C ASP A 355 10.45 33.13 -0.68
N ALA A 356 10.01 33.22 -1.95
CA ALA A 356 10.55 34.21 -2.90
C ALA A 356 10.30 35.69 -2.51
N ASN A 357 9.44 35.95 -1.51
CA ASN A 357 9.12 37.28 -0.99
C ASN A 357 9.90 37.61 0.29
N GLY A 358 10.71 36.68 0.81
CA GLY A 358 11.44 36.81 2.08
C GLY A 358 10.59 36.55 3.34
N LYS A 359 9.39 35.97 3.20
CA LYS A 359 8.59 35.47 4.32
C LYS A 359 9.17 34.13 4.77
N VAL A 360 9.53 34.03 6.05
CA VAL A 360 9.90 32.76 6.69
C VAL A 360 8.64 31.88 6.76
N ILE A 361 8.70 30.71 6.13
CA ILE A 361 7.67 29.67 6.16
C ILE A 361 7.93 28.73 7.34
N ALA A 362 9.17 28.28 7.47
CA ALA A 362 9.63 27.40 8.55
C ALA A 362 10.97 27.90 9.12
N LYS A 363 11.23 27.65 10.40
CA LYS A 363 12.45 28.11 11.08
C LYS A 363 13.51 27.02 11.17
N ALA A 364 14.76 27.44 11.32
CA ALA A 364 15.85 26.55 11.71
C ALA A 364 15.49 25.78 12.99
N GLY A 365 15.65 24.45 12.94
CA GLY A 365 15.27 23.54 14.02
C GLY A 365 13.85 22.95 13.93
N ASP A 366 12.97 23.47 13.08
CA ASP A 366 11.63 22.90 12.90
C ASP A 366 11.70 21.48 12.30
N ASP A 367 10.77 20.63 12.74
CA ASP A 367 10.70 19.19 12.45
C ASP A 367 9.83 18.92 11.21
N VAL A 368 10.43 18.37 10.16
CA VAL A 368 9.85 18.26 8.82
C VAL A 368 8.92 17.05 8.72
N GLY A 369 7.65 17.25 9.08
CA GLY A 369 6.55 16.32 8.82
C GLY A 369 5.80 16.61 7.51
N ASP A 370 4.81 15.78 7.17
CA ASP A 370 4.05 15.92 5.91
C ASP A 370 3.34 17.27 5.75
N VAL A 371 2.82 17.83 6.84
CA VAL A 371 2.21 19.18 6.86
C VAL A 371 3.22 20.25 6.41
N LEU A 372 4.42 20.25 6.99
CA LEU A 372 5.45 21.23 6.67
C LEU A 372 5.98 21.06 5.24
N ILE A 373 6.11 19.81 4.78
CA ILE A 373 6.48 19.50 3.39
C ILE A 373 5.46 20.12 2.43
N GLN A 374 4.17 19.98 2.70
CA GLN A 374 3.13 20.56 1.86
C GLN A 374 3.20 22.10 1.87
N GLU A 375 3.36 22.73 3.05
CA GLU A 375 3.53 24.19 3.15
C GLU A 375 4.76 24.70 2.37
N LEU A 376 5.88 23.97 2.38
CA LEU A 376 7.07 24.33 1.59
C LEU A 376 6.77 24.28 0.08
N ILE A 377 6.06 23.24 -0.39
CA ILE A 377 5.66 23.09 -1.80
C ILE A 377 4.72 24.22 -2.22
N ASP A 378 3.70 24.50 -1.42
CA ASP A 378 2.68 25.51 -1.70
C ASP A 378 3.26 26.94 -1.76
N ASN A 379 4.34 27.21 -1.00
CA ASN A 379 5.06 28.48 -1.01
C ASN A 379 6.24 28.52 -2.03
N GLY A 380 6.38 27.51 -2.90
CA GLY A 380 7.31 27.54 -4.02
C GLY A 380 8.73 27.01 -3.73
N ILE A 381 8.97 26.40 -2.58
CA ILE A 381 10.32 26.02 -2.12
C ILE A 381 10.69 24.64 -2.68
N THR A 382 11.73 24.60 -3.52
CA THR A 382 12.20 23.37 -4.20
C THR A 382 13.29 22.62 -3.44
N GLN A 383 14.06 23.32 -2.61
CA GLN A 383 15.16 22.76 -1.81
C GLN A 383 15.11 23.28 -0.38
N ALA A 384 15.44 22.41 0.56
CA ALA A 384 15.57 22.76 1.98
C ALA A 384 16.84 22.13 2.53
N LYS A 385 17.58 22.91 3.30
CA LYS A 385 18.81 22.46 3.94
C LYS A 385 18.49 21.90 5.32
N VAL A 386 18.75 20.61 5.50
CA VAL A 386 18.44 19.89 6.74
C VAL A 386 19.69 19.50 7.50
N ARG A 387 19.55 19.37 8.82
CA ARG A 387 20.58 18.80 9.68
C ARG A 387 20.71 17.30 9.41
N SER A 388 21.92 16.78 9.56
CA SER A 388 22.22 15.37 9.34
C SER A 388 23.22 14.85 10.36
N VAL A 389 23.12 13.56 10.69
CA VAL A 389 24.14 12.84 11.47
C VAL A 389 25.51 12.86 10.79
N LEU A 390 25.56 13.01 9.45
CA LEU A 390 26.80 13.11 8.67
C LEU A 390 27.55 14.44 8.88
N THR A 391 26.85 15.50 9.32
CA THR A 391 27.42 16.83 9.57
C THR A 391 27.45 17.20 11.05
N CYS A 392 27.06 16.27 11.93
CA CYS A 392 27.00 16.46 13.38
C CYS A 392 28.41 16.62 13.98
N GLU A 393 28.61 17.69 14.77
CA GLU A 393 29.91 18.01 15.39
C GLU A 393 30.02 17.55 16.86
N SER A 394 29.16 16.61 17.26
CA SER A 394 29.21 15.98 18.58
C SER A 394 30.51 15.19 18.79
N ALA A 395 31.10 15.28 19.98
CA ALA A 395 32.38 14.62 20.27
C ALA A 395 32.26 13.09 20.42
N VAL A 396 31.09 12.58 20.85
CA VAL A 396 30.83 11.15 21.07
C VAL A 396 29.37 10.86 20.74
N GLY A 397 29.11 9.95 19.81
CA GLY A 397 27.75 9.66 19.35
C GLY A 397 27.20 10.75 18.43
N VAL A 398 25.94 11.12 18.61
CA VAL A 398 25.25 12.17 17.82
C VAL A 398 24.35 13.01 18.73
N CYS A 399 24.01 14.22 18.29
CA CYS A 399 23.02 15.06 18.97
C CYS A 399 21.60 14.81 18.43
N ALA A 400 20.58 15.04 19.27
CA ALA A 400 19.18 14.84 18.91
C ALA A 400 18.76 15.69 17.69
N ALA A 401 19.16 16.97 17.67
CA ALA A 401 18.81 17.91 16.60
C ALA A 401 19.44 17.61 15.23
N CYS A 402 20.56 16.86 15.16
CA CYS A 402 21.11 16.37 13.89
C CYS A 402 20.54 15.01 13.46
N TYR A 403 19.96 14.24 14.39
CA TYR A 403 19.27 13.01 14.07
C TYR A 403 17.86 13.28 13.53
N GLY A 404 17.09 14.11 14.25
CA GLY A 404 15.70 14.46 13.94
C GLY A 404 14.68 13.66 14.76
N ARG A 405 13.55 13.32 14.12
CA ARG A 405 12.38 12.67 14.75
C ARG A 405 12.62 11.17 14.93
N SER A 406 12.46 10.62 16.15
CA SER A 406 12.36 9.17 16.34
C SER A 406 11.05 8.67 15.72
N LEU A 407 11.20 7.89 14.65
CA LEU A 407 10.09 7.40 13.82
C LEU A 407 9.09 6.53 14.59
N ALA A 408 9.50 5.93 15.72
CA ALA A 408 8.61 5.16 16.59
C ALA A 408 7.79 6.04 17.55
N THR A 409 8.31 7.20 17.97
CA THR A 409 7.65 8.11 18.91
C THR A 409 6.80 9.16 18.21
N GLY A 410 7.18 9.55 16.98
CA GLY A 410 6.61 10.69 16.25
C GLY A 410 7.09 12.04 16.79
N LYS A 411 8.19 12.07 17.55
CA LYS A 411 8.75 13.26 18.20
C LYS A 411 10.27 13.29 18.05
N LEU A 412 10.91 14.40 18.40
CA LEU A 412 12.37 14.47 18.55
C LEU A 412 12.89 13.27 19.37
N VAL A 413 14.02 12.71 18.95
CA VAL A 413 14.66 11.54 19.58
C VAL A 413 15.10 11.84 21.02
N ASP A 414 14.96 10.86 21.93
CA ASP A 414 15.33 11.03 23.34
C ASP A 414 16.85 10.84 23.57
N ILE A 415 17.42 11.56 24.55
CA ILE A 415 18.82 11.35 24.97
C ILE A 415 18.99 9.93 25.52
N GLY A 416 20.01 9.22 25.05
CA GLY A 416 20.28 7.83 25.39
C GLY A 416 19.64 6.80 24.47
N GLU A 417 18.84 7.21 23.48
CA GLU A 417 18.29 6.29 22.47
C GLU A 417 19.42 5.70 21.61
N ALA A 418 19.46 4.37 21.50
CA ALA A 418 20.51 3.61 20.81
C ALA A 418 20.25 3.53 19.30
N VAL A 419 20.22 4.70 18.64
CA VAL A 419 19.82 4.87 17.24
C VAL A 419 20.65 4.05 16.24
N GLY A 420 21.90 3.73 16.57
CA GLY A 420 22.73 2.83 15.74
C GLY A 420 22.15 1.43 15.64
N ILE A 421 21.71 0.85 16.75
CA ILE A 421 21.07 -0.48 16.77
C ILE A 421 19.72 -0.45 16.05
N ILE A 422 19.00 0.68 16.09
CA ILE A 422 17.72 0.86 15.38
C ILE A 422 17.92 0.95 13.86
N ALA A 423 19.07 1.46 13.41
CA ALA A 423 19.42 1.61 12.00
C ALA A 423 20.02 0.34 11.34
N ALA A 424 20.30 -0.71 12.13
CA ALA A 424 21.03 -1.93 11.72
C ALA A 424 20.14 -3.17 11.51
#